data_AF-A0A6N2RZK0-F1
#
_entry.id   AF-A0A6N2RZK0-F1
#
_cell.length_a   1.000
_cell.length_b   1.000
_cell.length_c   1.000
_cell.angle_alpha   90.00
_cell.angle_beta   90.00
_cell.angle_gamma   90.00
#
_symmetry.space_group_name_H-M   'P 1'
#
loop_
_entity.id
_entity.type
_entity.pdbx_description
1 polymer ?
#
loop_
_entity_poly.entity_id
_entity_poly.type
_entity_poly.pdbx_seq_one_letter_code
_entity_poly.pdbx_strand_id
1 'polypeptide(L)'
;MILISNQEKGYFITATINHGSYIPEALHVERIDDMALYDGDFEAAKATEQDGVRLIYGMDGIPDGIYIDTPENRELIRKGLGLYPDYRNWRDDFDPSFVAELDVMK
;
A
#
# COMPACT_ATOMS: atom_id res chain seq x y z
N MET A 1 -2.65 -9.92 4.42
CA MET A 1 -2.94 -11.10 3.57
C MET A 1 -2.38 -10.83 2.18
N ILE A 2 -1.43 -11.62 1.70
CA ILE A 2 -0.89 -11.47 0.34
C ILE A 2 -1.91 -12.05 -0.64
N LEU A 3 -2.30 -11.28 -1.65
CA LEU A 3 -3.37 -11.63 -2.59
C LEU A 3 -2.81 -12.11 -3.93
N ILE A 4 -1.69 -11.55 -4.38
CA ILE A 4 -0.94 -12.02 -5.55
C ILE A 4 0.54 -11.85 -5.23
N SER A 5 1.32 -12.94 -5.22
CA SER A 5 2.77 -12.86 -5.13
C SER A 5 3.38 -13.07 -6.51
N ASN A 6 4.26 -12.17 -6.92
CA ASN A 6 5.09 -12.36 -8.10
C ASN A 6 6.54 -12.48 -7.64
N GLN A 7 6.82 -13.54 -6.88
CA GLN A 7 8.11 -13.73 -6.22
C GLN A 7 9.27 -13.72 -7.21
N GLU A 8 9.10 -14.22 -8.43
CA GLU A 8 10.15 -14.15 -9.46
C GLU A 8 10.54 -12.71 -9.84
N LYS A 9 9.64 -11.75 -9.61
CA LYS A 9 9.82 -10.34 -9.96
C LYS A 9 10.07 -9.43 -8.76
N GLY A 10 10.15 -9.95 -7.54
CA GLY A 10 10.57 -9.14 -6.38
C GLY A 10 9.51 -8.23 -5.78
N TYR A 11 8.22 -8.43 -6.08
CA TYR A 11 7.13 -7.63 -5.49
C TYR A 11 5.89 -8.49 -5.19
N PHE A 12 5.00 -7.97 -4.36
CA PHE A 12 3.68 -8.55 -4.12
C PHE A 12 2.58 -7.49 -4.12
N ILE A 13 1.37 -7.94 -4.46
CA ILE A 13 0.13 -7.19 -4.27
C ILE A 13 -0.55 -7.76 -3.04
N THR A 14 -0.73 -6.93 -2.01
CA THR A 14 -1.31 -7.33 -0.73
C THR A 14 -2.38 -6.36 -0.27
N ALA A 15 -3.21 -6.85 0.65
CA ALA A 15 -4.02 -6.02 1.53
C ALA A 15 -3.62 -6.36 2.97
N THR A 16 -3.35 -5.34 3.77
CA THR A 16 -2.94 -5.47 5.16
C THR A 16 -3.90 -4.70 6.05
N ILE A 17 -4.12 -5.19 7.27
CA ILE A 17 -5.02 -4.55 8.25
C ILE A 17 -4.26 -3.77 9.33
N ASN A 18 -2.95 -4.06 9.52
CA ASN A 18 -2.13 -3.53 10.62
C ASN A 18 -0.75 -3.06 10.12
N HIS A 19 -0.66 -2.45 8.95
CA HIS A 19 0.59 -1.86 8.48
C HIS A 19 0.52 -0.34 8.64
N GLY A 20 1.48 0.24 9.35
CA GLY A 20 1.47 1.66 9.69
C GLY A 20 1.47 2.59 8.48
N SER A 21 1.96 2.12 7.33
CA SER A 21 2.09 2.93 6.11
C SER A 21 0.93 2.78 5.13
N TYR A 22 0.04 1.79 5.27
CA TYR A 22 -0.99 1.51 4.26
C TYR A 22 -2.40 1.54 4.83
N ILE A 23 -3.32 2.19 4.09
CA ILE A 23 -4.74 2.17 4.42
C ILE A 23 -5.22 0.73 4.61
N PRO A 24 -5.86 0.40 5.75
CA PRO A 24 -6.29 -0.96 6.04
C PRO A 24 -7.17 -1.53 4.93
N GLU A 25 -6.92 -2.79 4.58
CA GLU A 25 -7.64 -3.57 3.56
C GLU A 25 -7.48 -3.09 2.11
N ALA A 26 -6.87 -1.93 1.88
CA ALA A 26 -6.61 -1.45 0.53
C ALA A 26 -5.50 -2.25 -0.14
N LEU A 27 -5.72 -2.63 -1.39
CA LEU A 27 -4.74 -3.30 -2.24
C LEU A 27 -3.62 -2.34 -2.65
N HIS A 28 -2.37 -2.72 -2.37
CA HIS A 28 -1.18 -1.96 -2.71
C HIS A 28 -0.02 -2.90 -3.11
N VAL A 29 0.98 -2.30 -3.75
CA VAL A 29 2.25 -2.96 -4.08
C VAL A 29 3.23 -2.77 -2.93
N GLU A 30 3.94 -3.84 -2.57
CA GLU A 30 5.12 -3.80 -1.71
C GLU A 30 6.26 -4.60 -2.37
N ARG A 31 7.50 -4.19 -2.12
CA ARG A 31 8.70 -4.93 -2.53
C ARG A 31 8.88 -6.17 -1.65
N ILE A 32 9.54 -7.19 -2.19
CA ILE A 32 10.03 -8.32 -1.39
C ILE A 32 11.42 -7.97 -0.85
N ASP A 33 11.50 -7.56 0.41
CA ASP A 33 12.76 -7.13 1.07
C ASP A 33 13.89 -8.17 0.92
N ASP A 34 13.57 -9.46 1.12
CA ASP A 34 14.55 -10.56 1.07
C ASP A 34 15.25 -10.71 -0.30
N MET A 35 14.67 -10.16 -1.36
CA MET A 35 15.22 -10.25 -2.71
C MET A 35 16.10 -9.06 -3.09
N ALA A 36 15.97 -7.93 -2.39
CA ALA A 36 16.74 -6.70 -2.65
C ALA A 36 16.79 -6.28 -4.13
N LEU A 37 15.69 -6.49 -4.88
CA LEU A 37 15.58 -6.14 -6.30
C LEU A 37 15.17 -4.68 -6.55
N TYR A 38 14.59 -4.03 -5.54
CA TYR A 38 14.06 -2.68 -5.63
C TYR A 38 14.47 -1.88 -4.39
N ASP A 39 14.80 -0.61 -4.59
CA ASP A 39 15.17 0.31 -3.51
C ASP A 39 13.96 0.64 -2.61
N GLY A 40 12.73 0.51 -3.13
CA GLY A 40 11.49 0.93 -2.47
C GLY A 40 10.23 0.43 -3.16
N ASP A 41 9.09 0.61 -2.49
CA ASP A 41 7.80 0.14 -2.98
C ASP A 41 7.36 0.86 -4.27
N PHE A 42 7.78 2.11 -4.46
CA PHE A 42 7.58 2.83 -5.72
C PHE A 42 8.34 2.24 -6.91
N GLU A 43 9.51 1.66 -6.69
CA GLU A 43 10.26 1.03 -7.77
C GLU A 43 9.66 -0.33 -8.13
N ALA A 44 9.25 -1.10 -7.12
CA ALA A 44 8.45 -2.31 -7.28
C ALA A 44 7.13 -2.04 -8.02
N ALA A 45 6.47 -0.92 -7.72
CA ALA A 45 5.25 -0.50 -8.37
C ALA A 45 5.44 -0.21 -9.88
N LYS A 46 6.55 0.40 -10.29
CA LYS A 46 6.85 0.59 -11.72
C LYS A 46 6.96 -0.75 -12.45
N ALA A 47 7.59 -1.75 -11.85
CA ALA A 47 7.65 -3.10 -12.42
C ALA A 47 6.25 -3.74 -12.48
N THR A 48 5.43 -3.52 -11.46
CA THR A 48 4.04 -3.98 -11.42
C THR A 48 3.20 -3.38 -12.54
N GLU A 49 3.39 -2.09 -12.86
CA GLU A 49 2.73 -1.45 -14.01
C GLU A 49 3.19 -1.99 -15.35
N GLN A 50 4.49 -2.28 -15.50
CA GLN A 50 5.03 -2.91 -16.71
C GLN A 50 4.41 -4.29 -16.97
N ASP A 51 3.94 -4.96 -15.91
CA ASP A 51 3.21 -6.21 -15.98
C ASP A 51 1.72 -6.05 -16.30
N GLY A 52 1.25 -4.82 -16.54
CA GLY A 52 -0.12 -4.52 -16.96
C GLY A 52 -1.10 -4.32 -15.80
N VAL A 53 -0.61 -4.25 -14.55
CA VAL A 53 -1.43 -3.87 -13.40
C VAL A 53 -1.65 -2.36 -13.42
N ARG A 54 -2.90 -1.92 -13.29
CA ARG A 54 -3.22 -0.50 -13.21
C ARG A 54 -3.08 -0.02 -11.78
N LEU A 55 -2.38 1.09 -11.58
CA LEU A 55 -2.21 1.73 -10.27
C LEU A 55 -2.95 3.08 -10.22
N ILE A 56 -3.30 3.52 -9.02
CA ILE A 56 -4.03 4.76 -8.80
C ILE A 56 -3.07 5.94 -8.91
N TYR A 57 -3.46 6.92 -9.73
CA TYR A 57 -2.82 8.23 -9.84
C TYR A 57 -3.83 9.36 -9.62
N GLY A 58 -3.38 10.48 -9.06
CA GLY A 58 -4.15 11.71 -8.86
C GLY A 58 -5.25 11.62 -7.81
N MET A 59 -5.17 10.70 -6.85
CA MET A 59 -6.12 10.60 -5.75
C MET A 59 -5.59 11.35 -4.52
N ASP A 60 -6.35 12.35 -4.07
CA ASP A 60 -5.99 13.14 -2.89
C ASP A 60 -5.84 12.27 -1.63
N GLY A 61 -4.77 12.51 -0.86
CA GLY A 61 -4.51 11.84 0.40
C GLY A 61 -3.79 10.49 0.31
N ILE A 62 -3.34 10.05 -0.87
CA ILE A 62 -2.47 8.86 -1.02
C ILE A 62 -1.31 9.15 -1.98
N PRO A 63 -0.20 8.40 -1.89
CA PRO A 63 0.84 8.42 -2.92
C PRO A 63 0.33 7.85 -4.25
N ASP A 64 0.80 8.46 -5.33
CA ASP A 64 0.58 8.01 -6.70
C ASP A 64 1.36 6.73 -7.00
N GLY A 65 0.73 5.79 -7.71
CA GLY A 65 1.40 4.61 -8.22
C GLY A 65 1.72 3.56 -7.14
N ILE A 66 0.98 3.49 -6.05
CA ILE A 66 1.15 2.44 -5.01
C ILE A 66 -0.07 1.52 -4.93
N TYR A 67 -1.26 2.11 -4.91
CA TYR A 67 -2.50 1.37 -4.74
C TYR A 67 -3.04 0.83 -6.07
N ILE A 68 -3.64 -0.37 -6.05
CA ILE A 68 -4.23 -0.98 -7.25
C ILE A 68 -5.49 -0.23 -7.70
N ASP A 69 -5.60 0.07 -8.99
CA ASP A 69 -6.73 0.80 -9.56
C ASP A 69 -7.92 -0.10 -9.89
N THR A 70 -8.76 -0.32 -8.87
CA THR A 70 -10.11 -0.87 -9.04
C THR A 70 -11.15 0.05 -8.38
N PRO A 71 -12.43 0.02 -8.83
CA PRO A 71 -13.51 0.77 -8.18
C PRO A 71 -13.64 0.45 -6.69
N GLU A 72 -13.53 -0.83 -6.31
CA GLU A 72 -13.65 -1.31 -4.94
C GLU A 72 -12.50 -0.77 -4.08
N ASN A 73 -11.27 -0.82 -4.59
CA ASN A 73 -10.11 -0.34 -3.85
C ASN A 73 -10.16 1.19 -3.64
N ARG A 74 -10.61 1.94 -4.66
CA ARG A 74 -10.84 3.39 -4.53
C ARG A 74 -11.91 3.72 -3.50
N GLU A 75 -12.95 2.89 -3.34
CA GLU A 75 -13.96 3.08 -2.30
C GLU A 75 -13.40 2.81 -0.90
N LEU A 76 -12.65 1.72 -0.74
CA LEU A 76 -11.97 1.37 0.50
C LEU A 76 -11.02 2.48 0.96
N ILE A 77 -10.20 3.01 0.05
CA ILE A 77 -9.28 4.11 0.32
C ILE A 77 -10.02 5.35 0.82
N ARG A 78 -11.12 5.75 0.16
CA ARG A 78 -11.91 6.92 0.59
C ARG A 78 -12.52 6.72 1.98
N LYS A 79 -13.03 5.52 2.28
CA LYS A 79 -13.56 5.19 3.62
C LYS A 79 -12.44 5.21 4.65
N GLY A 80 -11.31 4.58 4.34
CA GLY A 80 -10.12 4.53 5.20
C GLY A 80 -9.59 5.92 5.54
N LEU A 81 -9.44 6.80 4.55
CA LEU A 81 -9.03 8.21 4.77
C LEU A 81 -10.05 9.04 5.57
N GLY A 82 -11.32 8.62 5.58
CA GLY A 82 -12.36 9.24 6.41
C GLY A 82 -12.28 8.80 7.88
N LEU A 83 -11.92 7.54 8.13
CA LEU A 83 -11.80 6.96 9.47
C LEU A 83 -10.44 7.25 10.12
N TYR A 84 -9.38 7.29 9.30
CA TYR A 84 -7.99 7.36 9.72
C TYR A 84 -7.29 8.45 8.90
N PRO A 85 -7.49 9.74 9.23
CA PRO A 85 -7.00 10.84 8.42
C PRO A 85 -5.48 10.93 8.35
N ASP A 86 -4.77 10.36 9.32
CA ASP A 86 -3.32 10.41 9.42
C ASP A 86 -2.59 9.62 8.32
N TYR A 87 -3.25 8.65 7.67
CA TYR A 87 -2.70 7.98 6.48
C TYR A 87 -2.45 8.94 5.30
N ARG A 88 -3.00 10.17 5.34
CA ARG A 88 -2.64 11.24 4.39
C ARG A 88 -1.17 11.65 4.50
N ASN A 89 -0.56 11.46 5.66
CA ASN A 89 0.85 11.72 5.90
C ASN A 89 1.69 10.48 5.57
N TRP A 90 1.36 9.81 4.47
CA TRP A 90 2.03 8.58 4.05
C TRP A 90 3.54 8.73 4.09
N ARG A 91 4.22 7.72 4.63
CA ARG A 91 5.68 7.65 4.61
C ARG A 91 6.15 6.24 4.27
N ASP A 92 7.24 6.21 3.51
CA ASP A 92 7.95 5.00 3.09
C ASP A 92 8.77 4.39 4.25
N ASP A 93 9.05 5.18 5.30
CA ASP A 93 9.61 4.68 6.54
C ASP A 93 8.50 4.16 7.46
N PHE A 94 8.46 2.84 7.64
CA PHE A 94 7.62 2.18 8.64
C PHE A 94 7.90 2.77 10.03
N ASP A 95 6.99 3.61 10.54
CA ASP A 95 6.99 4.05 11.93
C ASP A 95 6.04 3.16 12.76
N PRO A 96 6.56 2.20 13.53
CA PRO A 96 5.74 1.30 14.34
C PRO A 96 4.96 2.01 15.45
N SER A 97 5.26 3.27 15.78
CA SER A 97 4.53 4.03 16.79
C SER A 97 3.11 4.44 16.35
N PHE A 98 2.87 4.55 15.04
CA PHE A 98 1.56 4.91 14.49
C PHE A 98 0.49 3.83 14.77
N VAL A 99 0.89 2.55 14.75
CA VAL A 99 -0.01 1.41 15.02
C VAL A 99 -0.33 1.27 16.50
N ALA A 100 0.57 1.72 17.38
CA ALA A 100 0.38 1.62 18.84
C ALA A 100 -0.79 2.49 19.35
N GLU A 101 -1.14 3.59 18.66
CA GLU A 101 -2.30 4.41 19.03
C GLU A 101 -3.64 3.81 18.57
N LEU A 102 -3.67 3.09 17.45
CA LEU A 102 -4.90 2.45 16.93
C LEU A 102 -5.31 1.20 17.73
N ASP A 103 -4.35 0.44 18.27
CA ASP A 103 -4.63 -0.75 19.10
C ASP A 103 -5.12 -0.39 20.53
N VAL A 104 -5.00 0.89 20.92
CA VAL A 104 -5.48 1.44 22.21
C VAL A 104 -6.95 1.90 22.13
N MET A 105 -7.52 2.07 20.94
CA MET A 105 -8.94 2.46 20.75
C MET A 105 -9.92 1.26 20.78
N LYS A 106 -9.67 0.25 21.62
CA LYS A 106 -10.61 -0.86 21.90
C LYS A 106 -11.66 -0.50 22.95
#